data_AF-A0A148N8G2-F1
#
_entry.id   AF-A0A148N8G2-F1
#
_cell.length_a   1.000
_cell.length_b   1.000
_cell.length_c   1.000
_cell.angle_alpha   90.00
_cell.angle_beta   90.00
_cell.angle_gamma   90.00
#
_symmetry.space_group_name_H-M   'P 1'
#
loop_
_entity.id
_entity.type
_entity.pdbx_description
1 polymer ?
#
loop_
_entity_poly.entity_id
_entity_poly.type
_entity_poly.pdbx_seq_one_letter_code
_entity_poly.pdbx_strand_id
1 'polypeptide(L)'
;MTDNPNFQEMEKLSATCGLAATRPNDPAGECPPDAVMAAFLEHRLDQRGKKKMLTHLNRCEDCYRLWVETSLLLHEEAPESAATTPSQVKEKRPSLWDKMRGWLPAAPVLVPALAGAALTVAVVAVLVNRPDSQLQQPTLIALIENHPGAEKLAAQLPEPWEGTPLAFDSESYSAAERAIAAGIWETKHRLADGQAPLPGILEGDLTQWRQADLKPYYQLGQWLATAWILAQNESGSVKDWQKLLQTSRTLATRLATRNDHEAANARRLLTQLQPVLQSLAHQQAPQIRAQFARQIQIAMERLFV
;
A
#
# COMPACT_ATOMS: atom_id res chain seq x y z
N MET A 1 7.78 27.22 -21.36
CA MET A 1 8.22 26.13 -20.47
C MET A 1 6.96 25.50 -19.93
N THR A 2 6.75 24.21 -20.17
CA THR A 2 5.54 23.51 -19.73
C THR A 2 5.64 23.30 -18.22
N ASP A 3 4.73 23.90 -17.47
CA ASP A 3 4.57 23.66 -16.02
C ASP A 3 4.27 22.18 -15.82
N ASN A 4 5.28 21.44 -15.36
CA ASN A 4 5.14 20.03 -15.06
C ASN A 4 4.67 19.92 -13.61
N PRO A 5 3.41 19.51 -13.34
CA PRO A 5 2.87 19.43 -11.98
C PRO A 5 3.72 18.52 -11.07
N ASN A 6 4.38 17.51 -11.62
CA ASN A 6 5.30 16.65 -10.87
C ASN A 6 6.52 17.39 -10.29
N PHE A 7 6.93 18.52 -10.89
CA PHE A 7 8.10 19.26 -10.43
C PHE A 7 7.82 20.04 -9.15
N GLN A 8 6.63 20.64 -9.02
CA GLN A 8 6.22 21.34 -7.80
C GLN A 8 6.00 20.38 -6.63
N GLU A 9 5.44 19.19 -6.89
CA GLU A 9 5.33 18.13 -5.88
C GLU A 9 6.71 17.65 -5.40
N MET A 10 7.67 17.47 -6.31
CA MET A 10 9.05 17.13 -5.95
C MET A 10 9.76 18.23 -5.16
N GLU A 11 9.53 19.51 -5.47
CA GLU A 11 10.10 20.63 -4.70
C GLU A 11 9.51 20.69 -3.28
N LYS A 12 8.20 20.47 -3.14
CA LYS A 12 7.52 20.29 -1.84
C LYS A 12 8.11 19.13 -1.06
N LEU A 13 8.21 17.96 -1.67
CA LEU A 13 8.76 16.77 -1.01
C LEU A 13 10.22 16.99 -0.58
N SER A 14 11.05 17.61 -1.43
CA SER A 14 12.44 17.92 -1.10
C SER A 14 12.59 18.96 0.02
N ALA A 15 11.70 19.96 0.06
CA ALA A 15 11.68 20.99 1.10
C ALA A 15 11.31 20.39 2.47
N THR A 16 10.29 19.55 2.47
CA THR A 16 9.78 18.90 3.69
C THR A 16 10.78 17.87 4.23
N CYS A 17 11.41 17.06 3.37
CA CYS A 17 12.44 16.11 3.80
C CYS A 17 13.66 16.78 4.45
N GLY A 18 14.02 17.98 4.00
CA GLY A 18 15.18 18.67 4.58
C GLY A 18 14.91 19.30 5.93
N LEU A 19 13.67 19.76 6.19
CA LEU A 19 13.22 20.19 7.52
C LEU A 19 13.19 19.02 8.51
N ALA A 20 12.75 17.83 8.09
CA ALA A 20 12.84 16.63 8.91
C ALA A 20 14.29 16.24 9.26
N ALA A 21 15.23 16.49 8.35
CA ALA A 21 16.62 16.11 8.53
C ALA A 21 17.45 17.11 9.34
N THR A 22 16.94 18.33 9.60
CA THR A 22 17.66 19.34 10.37
C THR A 22 17.44 19.14 11.87
N ARG A 23 18.53 19.24 12.63
CA ARG A 23 18.44 19.22 14.10
C ARG A 23 17.88 20.58 14.58
N PRO A 24 17.08 20.61 15.67
CA PRO A 24 16.45 21.84 16.18
C PRO A 24 17.40 23.01 16.51
N ASN A 25 18.72 22.77 16.56
CA ASN A 25 19.74 23.73 16.97
C ASN A 25 20.71 24.13 15.86
N ASP A 26 20.53 23.68 14.61
CA ASP A 26 21.35 24.19 13.50
C ASP A 26 20.78 25.55 13.07
N PRO A 27 21.52 26.66 13.24
CA PRO A 27 21.02 27.96 12.81
C PRO A 27 20.84 27.95 11.30
N ALA A 28 19.59 28.10 10.86
CA ALA A 28 19.34 28.64 9.54
C ALA A 28 20.08 29.98 9.48
N GLY A 29 20.94 30.19 8.48
CA GLY A 29 21.53 31.52 8.27
C GLY A 29 20.45 32.59 8.11
N GLU A 30 20.85 33.84 7.94
CA GLU A 30 19.90 34.95 7.75
C GLU A 30 18.82 34.62 6.71
N CYS A 31 17.56 34.95 7.04
CA CYS A 31 16.41 34.73 6.16
C CYS A 31 16.64 35.48 4.82
N PRO A 32 16.27 34.86 3.68
CA PRO A 32 16.38 35.52 2.40
C PRO A 32 15.51 36.77 2.36
N PRO A 33 15.91 37.83 1.65
CA PRO A 33 15.05 38.99 1.43
C PRO A 33 13.75 38.59 0.71
N ASP A 34 12.64 39.27 1.01
CA ASP A 34 11.32 39.00 0.42
C ASP A 34 11.34 38.97 -1.10
N ALA A 35 12.15 39.82 -1.75
CA ALA A 35 12.31 39.84 -3.20
C ALA A 35 12.85 38.52 -3.76
N VAL A 36 13.70 37.81 -3.00
CA VAL A 36 14.24 36.50 -3.39
C VAL A 36 13.21 35.40 -3.16
N MET A 37 12.42 35.47 -2.08
CA MET A 37 11.29 34.56 -1.83
C MET A 37 10.20 34.68 -2.91
N ALA A 38 9.81 35.90 -3.26
CA ALA A 38 8.85 36.17 -4.34
C ALA A 38 9.36 35.65 -5.69
N ALA A 39 10.64 35.91 -6.02
CA ALA A 39 11.25 35.38 -7.23
C ALA A 39 11.31 33.84 -7.26
N PHE A 40 11.38 33.18 -6.09
CA PHE A 40 11.31 31.73 -5.99
C PHE A 40 9.90 31.21 -6.25
N LEU A 41 8.90 31.78 -5.57
CA LEU A 41 7.47 31.44 -5.72
C LEU A 41 6.97 31.58 -7.17
N GLU A 42 7.44 32.61 -7.87
CA GLU A 42 7.10 32.89 -9.27
C GLU A 42 8.01 32.14 -10.27
N HIS A 43 8.83 31.19 -9.81
CA HIS A 43 9.75 30.39 -10.63
C HIS A 43 10.79 31.20 -11.43
N ARG A 44 11.07 32.45 -11.02
CA ARG A 44 12.02 33.37 -11.70
C ARG A 44 13.48 33.20 -11.30
N LEU A 45 13.78 32.43 -10.24
CA LEU A 45 15.16 32.11 -9.87
C LEU A 45 15.81 31.12 -10.85
N ASP A 46 17.11 31.31 -11.10
CA ASP A 46 17.92 30.34 -11.81
C ASP A 46 18.12 29.05 -10.99
N GLN A 47 18.62 27.98 -11.63
CA GLN A 47 18.80 26.68 -10.97
C GLN A 47 19.66 26.76 -9.69
N ARG A 48 20.67 27.64 -9.68
CA ARG A 48 21.52 27.86 -8.51
C ARG A 48 20.77 28.54 -7.38
N GLY A 49 19.96 29.55 -7.69
CA GLY A 49 19.08 30.26 -6.75
C GLY A 49 18.01 29.34 -6.17
N LYS A 50 17.34 28.54 -7.01
CA LYS A 50 16.35 27.54 -6.56
C LYS A 50 16.96 26.55 -5.56
N LYS A 51 18.12 25.97 -5.88
CA LYS A 51 18.82 25.04 -4.97
C LYS A 51 19.18 25.70 -3.64
N LYS A 52 19.65 26.95 -3.66
CA LYS A 52 19.95 27.72 -2.43
C LYS A 52 18.69 27.95 -1.60
N MET A 53 17.57 28.31 -2.24
CA MET A 53 16.30 28.54 -1.57
C MET A 53 15.78 27.24 -0.94
N LEU A 54 15.72 26.14 -1.69
CA LEU A 54 15.32 24.83 -1.14
C LEU A 54 16.21 24.41 0.04
N THR A 55 17.51 24.65 -0.04
CA THR A 55 18.44 24.37 1.07
C THR A 55 18.14 25.24 2.30
N HIS A 56 17.65 26.48 2.12
CA HIS A 56 17.26 27.35 3.22
C HIS A 56 15.89 26.95 3.80
N LEU A 57 14.90 26.66 2.95
CA LEU A 57 13.58 26.15 3.36
C LEU A 57 13.71 24.87 4.17
N ASN A 58 14.70 24.03 3.85
CA ASN A 58 15.08 22.85 4.62
C ASN A 58 15.58 23.12 6.04
N ARG A 59 15.77 24.37 6.45
CA ARG A 59 16.38 24.72 7.75
C ARG A 59 15.63 25.82 8.50
N CYS A 60 14.89 26.67 7.80
CA CYS A 60 14.15 27.79 8.38
C CYS A 60 12.65 27.51 8.34
N GLU A 61 12.07 27.23 9.50
CA GLU A 61 10.63 26.95 9.65
C GLU A 61 9.78 28.13 9.17
N ASP A 62 10.13 29.37 9.54
CA ASP A 62 9.37 30.57 9.18
C ASP A 62 9.29 30.76 7.66
N CYS A 63 10.42 30.60 6.97
CA CYS A 63 10.46 30.74 5.51
C CYS A 63 9.72 29.61 4.80
N TYR A 64 9.74 28.38 5.35
CA TYR A 64 8.94 27.27 4.83
C TYR A 64 7.44 27.52 5.00
N ARG A 65 7.02 27.96 6.18
CA ARG A 65 5.61 28.27 6.45
C ARG A 65 5.09 29.35 5.50
N LEU A 66 5.85 30.45 5.36
CA LEU A 66 5.53 31.53 4.41
C LEU A 66 5.40 31.01 2.98
N TRP A 67 6.31 30.14 2.56
CA TRP A 67 6.27 29.54 1.22
C TRP A 67 5.03 28.67 1.01
N VAL A 68 4.68 27.80 1.96
CA VAL A 68 3.49 26.95 1.89
C VAL A 68 2.22 27.80 1.83
N GLU A 69 2.05 28.74 2.76
CA GLU A 69 0.89 29.64 2.82
C GLU A 69 0.72 30.42 1.51
N THR A 70 1.81 31.02 1.01
CA THR A 70 1.75 31.79 -0.24
C THR A 70 1.47 30.89 -1.46
N SER A 71 2.00 29.67 -1.48
CA SER A 71 1.73 28.73 -2.58
C SER A 71 0.28 28.25 -2.64
N LEU A 72 -0.39 28.15 -1.49
CA LEU A 72 -1.82 27.80 -1.40
C LEU A 72 -2.69 28.94 -1.94
N LEU A 73 -2.41 30.18 -1.55
CA LEU A 73 -3.13 31.36 -2.05
C LEU A 73 -2.99 31.52 -3.57
N LEU A 74 -1.80 31.26 -4.11
CA LEU A 74 -1.57 31.32 -5.56
C LEU A 74 -2.30 30.21 -6.35
N HIS A 75 -2.69 29.11 -5.71
CA HIS A 75 -3.51 28.08 -6.33
C HIS A 75 -5.00 28.40 -6.30
N GLU A 76 -5.49 29.16 -5.31
CA GLU A 76 -6.89 29.59 -5.24
C GLU A 76 -7.24 30.65 -6.30
N GLU A 77 -6.26 31.45 -6.74
CA GLU A 77 -6.47 32.50 -7.76
C GLU A 77 -6.34 32.01 -9.21
N ALA A 78 -5.97 30.75 -9.45
CA ALA A 78 -5.97 30.18 -10.78
C ALA A 78 -7.43 30.04 -11.26
N PRO A 79 -7.84 30.71 -12.36
CA PRO A 79 -9.24 30.70 -12.80
C PRO A 79 -9.67 29.27 -13.05
N GLU A 80 -10.69 28.82 -12.32
CA GLU A 80 -11.44 27.60 -12.57
C GLU A 80 -11.82 27.58 -14.05
N SER A 81 -11.03 26.84 -14.83
CA SER A 81 -11.34 26.51 -16.21
C SER A 81 -12.65 25.72 -16.19
N ALA A 82 -13.75 26.46 -16.40
CA ALA A 82 -15.07 26.02 -16.79
C ALA A 82 -15.39 24.55 -16.47
N ALA A 83 -16.03 24.38 -15.31
CA ALA A 83 -16.82 23.23 -14.94
C ALA A 83 -17.48 22.56 -16.16
N THR A 84 -17.03 21.35 -16.49
CA THR A 84 -17.76 20.44 -17.37
C THR A 84 -18.38 19.36 -16.49
N THR A 85 -19.55 19.68 -15.94
CA THR A 85 -20.44 18.72 -15.26
C THR A 85 -21.48 18.18 -16.26
N PRO A 86 -22.24 17.10 -15.97
CA PRO A 86 -22.04 15.80 -16.59
C PRO A 86 -23.25 15.35 -17.43
N SER A 87 -23.02 14.72 -18.58
CA SER A 87 -24.12 14.11 -19.34
C SER A 87 -24.28 12.63 -18.96
N GLN A 88 -25.06 12.38 -17.91
CA GLN A 88 -25.58 11.05 -17.60
C GLN A 88 -26.68 10.68 -18.62
N VAL A 89 -26.31 10.00 -19.70
CA VAL A 89 -27.28 9.26 -20.52
C VAL A 89 -27.42 7.87 -19.94
N LYS A 90 -28.43 7.70 -19.08
CA LYS A 90 -28.83 6.42 -18.49
C LYS A 90 -29.61 5.63 -19.55
N GLU A 91 -28.90 4.94 -20.44
CA GLU A 91 -29.53 4.00 -21.37
C GLU A 91 -30.13 2.83 -20.58
N LYS A 92 -31.48 2.78 -20.51
CA LYS A 92 -32.22 1.61 -20.06
C LYS A 92 -31.99 0.47 -21.04
N ARG A 93 -30.99 -0.38 -20.78
CA ARG A 93 -30.86 -1.67 -21.46
C ARG A 93 -32.09 -2.52 -21.14
N PRO A 94 -32.79 -3.05 -22.15
CA PRO A 94 -33.94 -3.93 -21.94
C PRO A 94 -33.49 -5.18 -21.16
N SER A 95 -34.26 -5.55 -20.14
CA SER A 95 -33.94 -6.70 -19.31
C SER A 95 -34.03 -7.98 -20.13
N LEU A 96 -32.98 -8.80 -20.08
CA LEU A 96 -32.95 -10.14 -20.71
C LEU A 96 -34.11 -11.04 -20.21
N TRP A 97 -34.66 -10.74 -19.05
CA TRP A 97 -35.79 -11.44 -18.44
C TRP A 97 -37.11 -11.28 -19.20
N ASP A 98 -37.34 -10.14 -19.86
CA ASP A 98 -38.57 -9.91 -20.64
C ASP A 98 -38.60 -10.71 -21.94
N LYS A 99 -37.43 -11.07 -22.49
CA LYS A 99 -37.32 -11.95 -23.67
C LYS A 99 -37.50 -13.43 -23.34
N MET A 100 -37.20 -13.86 -22.11
CA MET A 100 -37.30 -15.28 -21.74
C MET A 100 -38.71 -15.75 -21.36
N ARG A 101 -39.63 -14.83 -21.01
CA ARG A 101 -41.00 -15.19 -20.60
C ARG A 101 -41.89 -15.76 -21.73
N GLY A 102 -41.54 -15.52 -23.00
CA GLY A 102 -42.33 -15.97 -24.14
C GLY A 102 -42.05 -17.40 -24.62
N TRP A 103 -41.02 -18.08 -24.09
CA TRP A 103 -40.49 -19.34 -24.65
C TRP A 103 -40.72 -20.59 -23.78
N LEU A 104 -41.52 -20.51 -22.72
CA LEU A 104 -41.86 -21.67 -21.87
C LEU A 104 -43.29 -22.17 -22.18
N PRO A 105 -43.47 -23.05 -23.18
CA PRO A 105 -44.69 -23.84 -23.27
C PRO A 105 -44.74 -24.80 -22.07
N ALA A 106 -45.92 -24.90 -21.46
CA ALA A 106 -46.22 -25.79 -20.35
C ALA A 106 -46.09 -27.27 -20.76
N ALA A 107 -44.88 -27.82 -20.69
CA ALA A 107 -44.60 -29.23 -20.91
C ALA A 107 -44.23 -29.90 -19.57
N PRO A 108 -45.07 -30.82 -19.03
CA PRO A 108 -44.88 -31.42 -17.71
C PRO A 108 -43.71 -32.42 -17.61
N VAL A 109 -42.89 -32.56 -18.65
CA VAL A 109 -41.79 -33.54 -18.75
C VAL A 109 -40.40 -32.91 -18.47
N LEU A 110 -40.28 -31.58 -18.43
CA LEU A 110 -38.98 -30.88 -18.25
C LEU A 110 -38.56 -30.63 -16.79
N VAL A 111 -39.44 -30.90 -15.82
CA VAL A 111 -39.21 -30.63 -14.39
C VAL A 111 -37.99 -31.37 -13.81
N PRO A 112 -37.76 -32.68 -14.05
CA PRO A 112 -36.61 -33.36 -13.44
C PRO A 112 -35.26 -32.94 -14.05
N ALA A 113 -35.23 -32.58 -15.35
CA ALA A 113 -34.00 -32.12 -16.01
C ALA A 113 -33.58 -30.72 -15.55
N LEU A 114 -34.54 -29.81 -15.37
CA LEU A 114 -34.28 -28.47 -14.83
C LEU A 114 -33.87 -28.50 -13.36
N ALA A 115 -34.41 -29.42 -12.55
CA ALA A 115 -33.98 -29.60 -11.17
C ALA A 115 -32.50 -30.05 -11.08
N GLY A 116 -32.06 -30.95 -11.96
CA GLY A 116 -30.65 -31.37 -12.04
C GLY A 116 -29.70 -30.24 -12.48
N ALA A 117 -30.12 -29.41 -13.44
CA ALA A 117 -29.37 -28.22 -13.86
C ALA A 117 -29.32 -27.14 -12.76
N ALA A 118 -30.43 -26.90 -12.05
CA ALA A 118 -30.46 -25.97 -10.93
C ALA A 118 -29.60 -26.46 -9.76
N LEU A 119 -29.57 -27.78 -9.48
CA LEU A 119 -28.73 -28.35 -8.44
C LEU A 119 -27.24 -28.26 -8.79
N THR A 120 -26.86 -28.51 -10.05
CA THR A 120 -25.47 -28.36 -10.49
C THR A 120 -25.05 -26.89 -10.48
N VAL A 121 -25.90 -25.96 -10.91
CA VAL A 121 -25.63 -24.51 -10.78
C VAL A 121 -25.56 -24.08 -9.32
N ALA A 122 -26.42 -24.61 -8.44
CA ALA A 122 -26.38 -24.31 -7.01
C ALA A 122 -25.13 -24.89 -6.34
N VAL A 123 -24.70 -26.11 -6.69
CA VAL A 123 -23.47 -26.72 -6.18
C VAL A 123 -22.24 -25.97 -6.70
N VAL A 124 -22.21 -25.57 -7.97
CA VAL A 124 -21.14 -24.74 -8.53
C VAL A 124 -21.16 -23.35 -7.89
N ALA A 125 -22.32 -22.73 -7.70
CA ALA A 125 -22.44 -21.45 -7.01
C ALA A 125 -22.01 -21.54 -5.55
N VAL A 126 -22.31 -22.64 -4.84
CA VAL A 126 -21.85 -22.88 -3.46
C VAL A 126 -20.36 -23.19 -3.42
N LEU A 127 -19.80 -23.85 -4.44
CA LEU A 127 -18.35 -24.11 -4.54
C LEU A 127 -17.56 -22.85 -4.91
N VAL A 128 -18.12 -21.98 -5.76
CA VAL A 128 -17.53 -20.72 -6.22
C VAL A 128 -17.73 -19.60 -5.20
N ASN A 129 -18.90 -19.53 -4.55
CA ASN A 129 -19.21 -18.66 -3.40
C ASN A 129 -19.03 -19.38 -2.07
N ARG A 130 -18.11 -20.36 -1.95
CA ARG A 130 -17.73 -20.80 -0.61
C ARG A 130 -17.26 -19.53 0.10
N PRO A 131 -17.91 -19.14 1.22
CA PRO A 131 -17.45 -17.98 1.95
C PRO A 131 -16.00 -18.27 2.30
N ASP A 132 -15.15 -17.28 2.05
CA ASP A 132 -13.70 -17.28 2.28
C ASP A 132 -13.39 -17.37 3.81
N SER A 133 -14.30 -17.98 4.58
CA SER A 133 -14.45 -17.97 6.02
C SER A 133 -13.95 -19.24 6.71
N GLN A 134 -13.58 -20.29 5.98
CA GLN A 134 -13.07 -21.54 6.61
C GLN A 134 -11.87 -22.20 5.93
N LEU A 135 -11.34 -21.64 4.84
CA LEU A 135 -9.91 -21.74 4.65
C LEU A 135 -9.30 -20.84 5.72
N GLN A 136 -9.15 -21.39 6.92
CA GLN A 136 -8.08 -20.99 7.83
C GLN A 136 -6.85 -21.02 6.94
N GLN A 137 -6.49 -19.88 6.35
CA GLN A 137 -5.18 -19.76 5.78
C GLN A 137 -4.29 -20.09 6.96
N PRO A 138 -3.49 -21.20 6.92
CA PRO A 138 -2.46 -21.37 7.92
C PRO A 138 -1.78 -20.02 7.96
N THR A 139 -1.87 -19.37 9.12
CA THR A 139 -1.53 -17.97 9.24
C THR A 139 -0.11 -17.87 8.68
N LEU A 140 0.19 -16.90 7.82
CA LEU A 140 1.55 -16.80 7.25
C LEU A 140 2.62 -16.85 8.37
N ILE A 141 2.24 -16.41 9.55
CA ILE A 141 2.93 -16.53 10.84
C ILE A 141 3.24 -18.00 11.23
N ALA A 142 2.31 -18.95 11.05
CA ALA A 142 2.54 -20.37 11.30
C ALA A 142 3.62 -20.99 10.41
N LEU A 143 3.94 -20.38 9.26
CA LEU A 143 5.09 -20.79 8.44
C LEU A 143 6.42 -20.47 9.14
N ILE A 144 6.45 -19.52 10.07
CA ILE A 144 7.68 -19.02 10.72
C ILE A 144 7.70 -19.23 12.23
N GLU A 145 6.57 -19.53 12.88
CA GLU A 145 6.45 -19.77 14.33
C GLU A 145 7.42 -20.85 14.84
N ASN A 146 7.66 -21.89 14.04
CA ASN A 146 8.55 -22.99 14.42
C ASN A 146 9.98 -22.84 13.88
N HIS A 147 10.31 -21.72 13.21
CA HIS A 147 11.64 -21.53 12.64
C HIS A 147 12.65 -21.11 13.73
N PRO A 148 13.82 -21.77 13.81
CA PRO A 148 14.88 -21.37 14.74
C PRO A 148 15.28 -19.91 14.53
N GLY A 149 15.23 -19.11 15.60
CA GLY A 149 15.62 -17.70 15.57
C GLY A 149 14.59 -16.73 14.98
N ALA A 150 13.37 -17.20 14.66
CA ALA A 150 12.31 -16.32 14.14
C ALA A 150 11.99 -15.15 15.07
N GLU A 151 11.99 -15.36 16.39
CA GLU A 151 11.82 -14.31 17.41
C GLU A 151 12.88 -13.20 17.28
N LYS A 152 14.17 -13.58 17.19
CA LYS A 152 15.28 -12.62 17.04
C LYS A 152 15.19 -11.85 15.73
N LEU A 153 14.78 -12.50 14.65
CA LEU A 153 14.56 -11.86 13.36
C LEU A 153 13.34 -10.93 13.40
N ALA A 154 12.27 -11.31 14.10
CA ALA A 154 11.10 -10.45 14.27
C ALA A 154 11.44 -9.15 15.00
N ALA A 155 12.35 -9.18 15.97
CA ALA A 155 12.86 -7.98 16.62
C ALA A 155 13.61 -7.02 15.66
N GLN A 156 14.16 -7.56 14.56
CA GLN A 156 14.90 -6.81 13.53
C GLN A 156 14.06 -6.47 12.30
N LEU A 157 12.77 -6.83 12.29
CA LEU A 157 11.88 -6.48 11.18
C LEU A 157 11.91 -4.96 10.98
N PRO A 158 12.06 -4.47 9.72
CA PRO A 158 11.93 -3.06 9.43
C PRO A 158 10.57 -2.56 9.92
N GLU A 159 10.59 -1.46 10.65
CA GLU A 159 9.38 -0.75 11.08
C GLU A 159 9.17 0.44 10.14
N PRO A 160 8.44 0.27 9.03
CA PRO A 160 8.31 1.33 8.02
C PRO A 160 7.63 2.59 8.57
N TRP A 161 6.94 2.49 9.70
CA TRP A 161 6.32 3.59 10.42
C TRP A 161 7.25 4.31 11.41
N GLU A 162 8.46 3.82 11.67
CA GLU A 162 9.47 4.52 12.49
C GLU A 162 10.30 5.54 11.70
N GLY A 163 10.11 5.64 10.38
CA GLY A 163 10.64 6.76 9.61
C GLY A 163 10.09 8.05 10.21
N THR A 164 10.97 8.97 10.63
CA THR A 164 10.64 10.21 11.36
C THR A 164 9.33 10.79 10.82
N PRO A 165 8.19 10.62 11.52
CA PRO A 165 7.01 11.36 11.15
C PRO A 165 7.43 12.81 11.32
N LEU A 166 7.38 13.56 10.23
CA LEU A 166 7.38 15.01 10.32
C LEU A 166 6.37 15.34 11.42
N ALA A 167 6.76 16.13 12.42
CA ALA A 167 6.03 16.32 13.68
C ALA A 167 4.59 16.87 13.52
N PHE A 168 4.11 17.02 12.28
CA PHE A 168 2.82 17.54 11.88
C PHE A 168 1.89 16.49 11.24
N ASP A 169 2.28 15.21 11.15
CA ASP A 169 1.64 14.29 10.20
C ASP A 169 1.09 12.98 10.79
N SER A 170 0.71 12.96 12.07
CA SER A 170 0.03 11.79 12.66
C SER A 170 -1.31 11.45 11.98
N GLU A 171 -1.81 12.29 11.08
CA GLU A 171 -3.00 12.06 10.25
C GLU A 171 -2.71 11.49 8.84
N SER A 172 -1.46 11.38 8.36
CA SER A 172 -1.21 11.07 6.94
C SER A 172 -1.38 9.63 6.49
N TYR A 173 -1.31 8.65 7.40
CA TYR A 173 -1.39 7.27 6.94
C TYR A 173 -2.80 6.90 6.48
N SER A 174 -2.90 6.40 5.25
CA SER A 174 -4.14 5.89 4.69
C SER A 174 -4.62 4.64 5.43
N ALA A 175 -5.91 4.30 5.32
CA ALA A 175 -6.45 3.10 5.94
C ALA A 175 -5.77 1.82 5.42
N ALA A 176 -5.29 1.82 4.17
CA ALA A 176 -4.54 0.72 3.59
C ALA A 176 -3.15 0.58 4.24
N GLU A 177 -2.44 1.69 4.43
CA GLU A 177 -1.11 1.72 5.05
C GLU A 177 -1.17 1.25 6.51
N ARG A 178 -2.13 1.75 7.29
CA ARG A 178 -2.36 1.29 8.67
C ARG A 178 -2.72 -0.21 8.71
N ALA A 179 -3.50 -0.70 7.76
CA ALA A 179 -3.79 -2.13 7.66
C ALA A 179 -2.52 -2.96 7.36
N ILE A 180 -1.65 -2.50 6.45
CA ILE A 180 -0.34 -3.14 6.19
C ILE A 180 0.50 -3.14 7.46
N ALA A 181 0.60 -2.00 8.15
CA ALA A 181 1.35 -1.90 9.40
C ALA A 181 0.82 -2.86 10.47
N ALA A 182 -0.50 -2.95 10.63
CA ALA A 182 -1.14 -3.90 11.54
C ALA A 182 -0.77 -5.35 11.21
N GLY A 183 -0.67 -5.70 9.93
CA GLY A 183 -0.24 -7.04 9.50
C GLY A 183 1.22 -7.35 9.85
N ILE A 184 2.11 -6.37 9.67
CA ILE A 184 3.54 -6.49 10.04
C ILE A 184 3.66 -6.60 11.57
N TRP A 185 3.00 -5.70 12.29
CA TRP A 185 3.00 -5.67 13.75
C TRP A 185 2.44 -6.96 14.35
N GLU A 186 1.29 -7.48 13.90
CA GLU A 186 0.74 -8.74 14.42
C GLU A 186 1.74 -9.88 14.24
N THR A 187 2.44 -9.94 13.09
CA THR A 187 3.46 -10.96 12.84
C THR A 187 4.60 -10.85 13.84
N LYS A 188 5.10 -9.63 14.09
CA LYS A 188 6.13 -9.36 15.09
C LYS A 188 5.65 -9.68 16.52
N HIS A 189 4.46 -9.23 16.88
CA HIS A 189 3.84 -9.41 18.19
C HIS A 189 3.64 -10.89 18.52
N ARG A 190 3.17 -11.70 17.57
CA ARG A 190 3.02 -13.15 17.77
C ARG A 190 4.35 -13.87 17.94
N LEU A 191 5.36 -13.52 17.15
CA LEU A 191 6.68 -14.15 17.24
C LEU A 191 7.47 -13.73 18.48
N ALA A 192 7.15 -12.59 19.06
CA ALA A 192 7.72 -12.09 20.31
C ALA A 192 6.86 -12.44 21.53
N ASP A 193 6.02 -13.49 21.46
CA ASP A 193 5.12 -13.94 22.55
C ASP A 193 4.31 -12.80 23.20
N GLY A 194 3.85 -11.86 22.38
CA GLY A 194 3.04 -10.72 22.79
C GLY A 194 3.82 -9.53 23.35
N GLN A 195 5.15 -9.54 23.31
CA GLN A 195 5.98 -8.46 23.89
C GLN A 195 6.18 -7.24 22.98
N ALA A 196 5.83 -7.32 21.69
CA ALA A 196 6.00 -6.18 20.79
C ALA A 196 4.99 -5.06 21.13
N PRO A 197 5.45 -3.83 21.42
CA PRO A 197 4.56 -2.72 21.73
C PRO A 197 3.70 -2.35 20.52
N LEU A 198 2.48 -1.85 20.77
CA LEU A 198 1.60 -1.37 19.69
C LEU A 198 2.12 -0.02 19.16
N PRO A 199 2.41 0.12 17.85
CA PRO A 199 2.80 1.39 17.25
C PRO A 199 1.70 2.44 17.38
N GLY A 200 2.10 3.71 17.57
CA GLY A 200 1.16 4.84 17.68
C GLY A 200 0.23 4.97 16.46
N ILE A 201 0.71 4.62 15.26
CA ILE A 201 -0.08 4.62 14.02
C ILE A 201 -1.24 3.61 14.02
N LEU A 202 -1.22 2.64 14.94
CA LEU A 202 -2.23 1.61 15.11
C LEU A 202 -3.12 1.84 16.34
N GLU A 203 -3.03 3.01 16.98
CA GLU A 203 -3.92 3.37 18.09
C GLU A 203 -5.39 3.31 17.63
N GLY A 204 -6.20 2.52 18.35
CA GLY A 204 -7.62 2.31 18.04
C GLY A 204 -8.04 0.84 18.05
N ASP A 205 -9.18 0.57 17.42
CA ASP A 205 -9.77 -0.78 17.35
C ASP A 205 -9.07 -1.65 16.30
N LEU A 206 -8.16 -2.52 16.75
CA LEU A 206 -7.41 -3.45 15.90
C LEU A 206 -8.27 -4.48 15.15
N THR A 207 -9.54 -4.65 15.55
CA THR A 207 -10.43 -5.59 14.86
C THR A 207 -10.86 -5.06 13.48
N GLN A 208 -10.79 -3.74 13.26
CA GLN A 208 -11.19 -3.11 12.00
C GLN A 208 -10.32 -3.56 10.82
N TRP A 209 -9.03 -3.82 11.04
CA TRP A 209 -8.10 -4.28 10.00
C TRP A 209 -8.44 -5.67 9.45
N ARG A 210 -9.18 -6.47 10.23
CA ARG A 210 -9.62 -7.82 9.86
C ARG A 210 -10.94 -7.82 9.09
N GLN A 211 -11.56 -6.65 8.90
CA GLN A 211 -12.79 -6.49 8.11
C GLN A 211 -12.54 -6.74 6.62
N ALA A 212 -13.61 -7.08 5.88
CA ALA A 212 -13.52 -7.55 4.50
C ALA A 212 -12.76 -6.60 3.56
N ASP A 213 -12.93 -5.29 3.74
CA ASP A 213 -12.39 -4.30 2.81
C ASP A 213 -10.88 -4.07 2.98
N LEU A 214 -10.37 -4.11 4.22
CA LEU A 214 -8.95 -3.88 4.53
C LEU A 214 -8.13 -5.17 4.67
N LYS A 215 -8.81 -6.32 4.76
CA LYS A 215 -8.19 -7.64 4.88
C LYS A 215 -7.07 -7.90 3.87
N PRO A 216 -7.17 -7.55 2.57
CA PRO A 216 -6.07 -7.77 1.63
C PRO A 216 -4.77 -7.03 2.00
N TYR A 217 -4.87 -5.80 2.50
CA TYR A 217 -3.72 -5.00 2.93
C TYR A 217 -3.11 -5.53 4.24
N TYR A 218 -3.97 -5.92 5.18
CA TYR A 218 -3.53 -6.59 6.39
C TYR A 218 -2.77 -7.90 6.08
N GLN A 219 -3.31 -8.72 5.18
CA GLN A 219 -2.64 -9.93 4.73
C GLN A 219 -1.34 -9.65 3.96
N LEU A 220 -1.26 -8.54 3.22
CA LEU A 220 -0.03 -8.09 2.59
C LEU A 220 1.04 -7.75 3.63
N GLY A 221 0.69 -7.05 4.71
CA GLY A 221 1.60 -6.78 5.83
C GLY A 221 2.16 -8.05 6.46
N GLN A 222 1.28 -9.02 6.76
CA GLN A 222 1.71 -10.34 7.25
C GLN A 222 2.64 -11.03 6.26
N TRP A 223 2.31 -10.99 4.96
CA TRP A 223 3.10 -11.60 3.91
C TRP A 223 4.49 -10.98 3.79
N LEU A 224 4.61 -9.65 3.86
CA LEU A 224 5.89 -8.94 3.80
C LEU A 224 6.77 -9.32 4.99
N ALA A 225 6.22 -9.32 6.21
CA ALA A 225 6.97 -9.69 7.41
C ALA A 225 7.44 -11.14 7.36
N THR A 226 6.57 -12.08 6.98
CA THR A 226 6.94 -13.49 6.81
C THR A 226 7.99 -13.70 5.72
N ALA A 227 7.82 -13.03 4.57
CA ALA A 227 8.78 -13.11 3.48
C ALA A 227 10.16 -12.58 3.87
N TRP A 228 10.22 -11.48 4.63
CA TRP A 228 11.47 -10.93 5.13
C TRP A 228 12.15 -11.90 6.12
N ILE A 229 11.42 -12.40 7.11
CA ILE A 229 11.96 -13.35 8.11
C ILE A 229 12.48 -14.61 7.43
N LEU A 230 11.71 -15.19 6.50
CA LEU A 230 12.12 -16.39 5.78
C LEU A 230 13.36 -16.15 4.90
N ALA A 231 13.52 -14.94 4.36
CA ALA A 231 14.69 -14.58 3.55
C ALA A 231 15.97 -14.44 4.39
N GLN A 232 15.84 -14.00 5.64
CA GLN A 232 16.95 -13.91 6.59
C GLN A 232 17.26 -15.26 7.26
N ASN A 233 16.29 -16.17 7.28
CA ASN A 233 16.46 -17.48 7.89
C ASN A 233 17.01 -18.51 6.89
N GLU A 234 18.14 -19.12 7.20
CA GLU A 234 18.74 -20.13 6.33
C GLU A 234 17.91 -21.41 6.22
N SER A 235 16.99 -21.65 7.17
CA SER A 235 16.19 -22.88 7.30
C SER A 235 14.91 -22.92 6.45
N GLY A 236 14.60 -21.89 5.66
CA GLY A 236 13.38 -21.87 4.86
C GLY A 236 13.31 -23.01 3.84
N SER A 237 12.27 -23.85 3.90
CA SER A 237 12.12 -25.02 3.01
C SER A 237 11.54 -24.64 1.65
N VAL A 238 11.69 -25.52 0.64
CA VAL A 238 11.13 -25.30 -0.70
C VAL A 238 9.60 -25.12 -0.63
N LYS A 239 8.95 -25.84 0.29
CA LYS A 239 7.50 -25.75 0.50
C LYS A 239 7.09 -24.37 1.04
N ASP A 240 7.91 -23.77 1.90
CA ASP A 240 7.62 -22.44 2.47
C ASP A 240 7.69 -21.36 1.38
N TRP A 241 8.70 -21.44 0.50
CA TRP A 241 8.83 -20.54 -0.65
C TRP A 241 7.69 -20.72 -1.66
N GLN A 242 7.28 -21.96 -1.95
CA GLN A 242 6.12 -22.25 -2.79
C GLN A 242 4.83 -21.68 -2.18
N LYS A 243 4.67 -21.79 -0.85
CA LYS A 243 3.53 -21.23 -0.13
C LYS A 243 3.52 -19.71 -0.18
N LEU A 244 4.66 -19.04 0.02
CA LEU A 244 4.79 -17.59 -0.13
C LEU A 244 4.45 -17.13 -1.55
N LEU A 245 4.92 -17.85 -2.59
CA LEU A 245 4.61 -17.56 -3.99
C LEU A 245 3.12 -17.74 -4.30
N GLN A 246 2.49 -18.80 -3.79
CA GLN A 246 1.06 -19.01 -3.97
C GLN A 246 0.26 -17.87 -3.31
N THR A 247 0.62 -17.51 -2.07
CA THR A 247 -0.06 -16.44 -1.34
C THR A 247 0.13 -15.09 -2.02
N SER A 248 1.32 -14.78 -2.56
CA SER A 248 1.56 -13.52 -3.28
C SER A 248 0.70 -13.39 -4.54
N ARG A 249 0.50 -14.48 -5.28
CA ARG A 249 -0.42 -14.53 -6.43
C ARG A 249 -1.87 -14.32 -6.01
N THR A 250 -2.32 -14.99 -4.95
CA THR A 250 -3.68 -14.80 -4.41
C THR A 250 -3.91 -13.35 -3.95
N LEU A 251 -2.94 -12.75 -3.25
CA LEU A 251 -3.01 -11.35 -2.83
C LEU A 251 -3.06 -10.40 -4.03
N ALA A 252 -2.22 -10.62 -5.04
CA ALA A 252 -2.22 -9.80 -6.25
C ALA A 252 -3.57 -9.84 -6.98
N THR A 253 -4.21 -11.02 -7.07
CA THR A 253 -5.55 -11.17 -7.64
C THR A 253 -6.62 -10.45 -6.81
N ARG A 254 -6.57 -10.55 -5.47
CA ARG A 254 -7.51 -9.85 -4.58
C ARG A 254 -7.37 -8.33 -4.64
N LEU A 255 -6.14 -7.84 -4.67
CA LEU A 255 -5.86 -6.40 -4.82
C LEU A 255 -6.24 -5.91 -6.22
N ALA A 256 -6.23 -6.77 -7.25
CA ALA A 256 -6.63 -6.38 -8.60
C ALA A 256 -8.11 -6.03 -8.75
N THR A 257 -8.97 -6.45 -7.82
CA THR A 257 -10.40 -6.07 -7.82
C THR A 257 -10.65 -4.69 -7.20
N ARG A 258 -9.60 -4.03 -6.71
CA ARG A 258 -9.67 -2.70 -6.10
C ARG A 258 -9.14 -1.63 -7.06
N ASN A 259 -9.70 -0.43 -6.95
CA ASN A 259 -9.40 0.70 -7.85
C ASN A 259 -8.58 1.82 -7.18
N ASP A 260 -8.16 1.65 -5.94
CA ASP A 260 -7.33 2.61 -5.23
C ASP A 260 -5.84 2.52 -5.63
N HIS A 261 -5.10 3.60 -5.40
CA HIS A 261 -3.69 3.75 -5.80
C HIS A 261 -2.79 2.76 -5.06
N GLU A 262 -3.07 2.52 -3.79
CA GLU A 262 -2.35 1.61 -2.91
C GLU A 262 -2.46 0.16 -3.40
N ALA A 263 -3.64 -0.28 -3.84
CA ALA A 263 -3.84 -1.59 -4.45
C ALA A 263 -3.00 -1.74 -5.74
N ALA A 264 -2.95 -0.71 -6.57
CA ALA A 264 -2.17 -0.73 -7.80
C ALA A 264 -0.66 -0.86 -7.51
N ASN A 265 -0.16 -0.13 -6.50
CA ASN A 265 1.23 -0.18 -6.06
C ASN A 265 1.57 -1.54 -5.44
N ALA A 266 0.74 -2.03 -4.52
CA ALA A 266 0.90 -3.34 -3.90
C ALA A 266 0.89 -4.47 -4.95
N ARG A 267 -0.01 -4.43 -5.92
CA ARG A 267 -0.06 -5.41 -7.02
C ARG A 267 1.22 -5.36 -7.87
N ARG A 268 1.70 -4.16 -8.21
CA ARG A 268 2.96 -3.99 -8.97
C ARG A 268 4.13 -4.61 -8.22
N LEU A 269 4.25 -4.32 -6.93
CA LEU A 269 5.28 -4.87 -6.04
C LEU A 269 5.22 -6.40 -5.99
N LEU A 270 4.04 -6.98 -5.70
CA LEU A 270 3.87 -8.43 -5.67
C LEU A 270 4.24 -9.08 -7.01
N THR A 271 3.87 -8.46 -8.13
CA THR A 271 4.18 -8.95 -9.48
C THR A 271 5.69 -8.90 -9.76
N GLN A 272 6.38 -7.84 -9.32
CA GLN A 272 7.83 -7.71 -9.46
C GLN A 272 8.62 -8.73 -8.63
N LEU A 273 8.09 -9.14 -7.47
CA LEU A 273 8.73 -10.11 -6.58
C LEU A 273 8.50 -11.57 -6.99
N GLN A 274 7.45 -11.87 -7.77
CA GLN A 274 7.10 -13.24 -8.18
C GLN A 274 8.23 -14.01 -8.89
N PRO A 275 9.00 -13.43 -9.83
CA PRO A 275 10.11 -14.15 -10.47
C PRO A 275 11.19 -14.59 -9.47
N VAL A 276 11.52 -13.73 -8.50
CA VAL A 276 12.54 -14.04 -7.47
C VAL A 276 12.03 -15.14 -6.53
N LEU A 277 10.77 -15.07 -6.11
CA LEU A 277 10.12 -16.12 -5.34
C LEU A 277 10.06 -17.44 -6.10
N GLN A 278 9.79 -17.39 -7.40
CA GLN A 278 9.82 -18.57 -8.24
C GLN A 278 11.23 -19.18 -8.29
N SER A 279 12.28 -18.37 -8.42
CA SER A 279 13.66 -18.87 -8.30
C SER A 279 13.93 -19.51 -6.94
N LEU A 280 13.53 -18.88 -5.83
CA LEU A 280 13.71 -19.44 -4.47
C LEU A 280 12.93 -20.74 -4.24
N ALA A 281 11.77 -20.87 -4.86
CA ALA A 281 10.95 -22.09 -4.84
C ALA A 281 11.55 -23.25 -5.65
N HIS A 282 12.56 -23.01 -6.50
CA HIS A 282 13.29 -24.06 -7.22
C HIS A 282 14.72 -24.25 -6.67
N GLN A 283 15.40 -23.15 -6.32
CA GLN A 283 16.79 -23.13 -5.90
C GLN A 283 17.01 -22.07 -4.81
N GLN A 284 17.38 -22.52 -3.62
CA GLN A 284 17.55 -21.66 -2.44
C GLN A 284 18.97 -21.06 -2.34
N ALA A 285 19.46 -20.47 -3.43
CA ALA A 285 20.80 -19.91 -3.45
C ALA A 285 20.91 -18.71 -2.48
N PRO A 286 21.95 -18.64 -1.62
CA PRO A 286 22.12 -17.56 -0.64
C PRO A 286 22.06 -16.16 -1.25
N GLN A 287 22.65 -15.94 -2.44
CA GLN A 287 22.59 -14.64 -3.10
C GLN A 287 21.16 -14.22 -3.50
N ILE A 288 20.31 -15.17 -3.89
CA ILE A 288 18.92 -14.89 -4.27
C ILE A 288 18.11 -14.54 -3.02
N ARG A 289 18.36 -15.21 -1.89
CA ARG A 289 17.73 -14.88 -0.60
C ARG A 289 18.09 -13.47 -0.14
N ALA A 290 19.38 -13.12 -0.17
CA ALA A 290 19.85 -11.79 0.20
C ALA A 290 19.26 -10.68 -0.70
N GLN A 291 19.23 -10.93 -2.02
CA GLN A 291 18.58 -10.03 -2.97
C GLN A 291 17.08 -9.86 -2.65
N PHE A 292 16.39 -10.97 -2.37
CA PHE A 292 14.97 -10.96 -2.05
C PHE A 292 14.69 -10.21 -0.74
N ALA A 293 15.48 -10.45 0.32
CA ALA A 293 15.37 -9.73 1.60
C ALA A 293 15.49 -8.21 1.40
N ARG A 294 16.49 -7.78 0.60
CA ARG A 294 16.67 -6.36 0.28
C ARG A 294 15.50 -5.79 -0.52
N GLN A 295 14.97 -6.54 -1.49
CA GLN A 295 13.80 -6.09 -2.26
C GLN A 295 12.55 -5.98 -1.39
N ILE A 296 12.35 -6.90 -0.43
CA ILE A 296 11.25 -6.84 0.54
C ILE A 296 11.38 -5.62 1.44
N GLN A 297 12.58 -5.32 1.92
CA GLN A 297 12.82 -4.12 2.73
C GLN A 297 12.47 -2.83 1.96
N ILE A 298 12.97 -2.67 0.73
CA ILE A 298 12.65 -1.52 -0.12
C ILE A 298 11.13 -1.47 -0.42
N ALA A 299 10.51 -2.63 -0.59
CA ALA A 299 9.07 -2.75 -0.79
C ALA A 299 8.27 -2.28 0.43
N MET A 300 8.71 -2.63 1.64
CA MET A 300 8.11 -2.13 2.88
C MET A 300 8.26 -0.61 2.97
N GLU A 301 9.43 -0.05 2.70
CA GLU A 301 9.64 1.40 2.73
C GLU A 301 8.74 2.14 1.72
N ARG A 302 8.61 1.64 0.49
CA ARG A 302 7.82 2.27 -0.58
C ARG A 302 6.30 2.19 -0.41
N LEU A 303 5.81 1.33 0.47
CA LEU A 303 4.37 1.20 0.71
C LEU A 303 3.86 2.20 1.75
N PHE A 304 4.76 3.00 2.35
CA PHE A 304 4.47 3.98 3.39
C PHE A 304 4.98 5.39 3.02
N VAL A 305 5.26 5.63 1.73
CA VAL A 305 5.71 6.92 1.13
C VAL A 305 4.82 7.21 -0.08
#